data_AF-A0A937TBI5-F1
#
_entry.id   AF-A0A937TBI5-F1
#
_cell.length_a   1.000
_cell.length_b   1.000
_cell.length_c   1.000
_cell.angle_alpha   90.00
_cell.angle_beta   90.00
_cell.angle_gamma   90.00
#
_symmetry.space_group_name_H-M   'P 1'
#
loop_
_entity.id
_entity.type
_entity.pdbx_description
1 polymer ?
#
loop_
_entity_poly.entity_id
_entity_poly.type
_entity_poly.pdbx_seq_one_letter_code
_entity_poly.pdbx_strand_id
1 'polypeptide(L)' 'MPEKIEKIEKIDKKSTAMDQERFKKRLEMLDKRLDNIDSVVTALVERVMRQPVTIEVTCPKCGNVVQIMLTSNIKSSGKG' A
#
# COMPACT_ATOMS: atom_id res chain seq x y z
N MET A 1 -34.41 -32.82 31.42
CA MET A 1 -34.22 -31.59 30.61
C MET A 1 -32.80 -31.47 30.00
N PRO A 2 -32.26 -32.46 29.26
CA PRO A 2 -30.95 -32.33 28.59
C PRO A 2 -31.03 -31.72 27.17
N GLU A 3 -32.13 -31.92 26.45
CA GLU A 3 -32.26 -31.51 25.03
C GLU A 3 -32.25 -29.99 24.79
N LYS A 4 -32.59 -29.20 25.82
CA LYS A 4 -32.63 -27.73 25.73
C LYS A 4 -31.23 -27.12 25.79
N ILE A 5 -30.31 -27.75 26.51
CA ILE A 5 -28.91 -27.29 26.66
C ILE A 5 -28.14 -27.53 25.35
N GLU A 6 -28.34 -28.70 24.74
CA GLU A 6 -27.70 -29.08 23.48
C GLU A 6 -28.13 -28.19 22.28
N LYS A 7 -29.35 -27.65 22.32
CA LYS A 7 -29.84 -26.68 21.32
C LYS A 7 -29.20 -25.29 21.48
N ILE A 8 -28.95 -24.84 22.71
CA ILE A 8 -28.34 -23.53 22.97
C ILE A 8 -26.86 -23.53 22.53
N GLU A 9 -26.11 -24.59 22.83
CA GLU A 9 -24.71 -24.72 22.39
C GLU A 9 -24.55 -24.80 20.87
N LYS A 10 -25.51 -25.40 20.16
CA LYS A 10 -25.53 -25.44 18.68
C LYS A 10 -25.84 -24.07 18.07
N ILE A 11 -26.61 -23.23 18.75
CA ILE A 11 -26.93 -21.86 18.30
C ILE A 11 -25.71 -20.94 18.51
N ASP A 12 -25.01 -21.05 19.65
CA ASP A 12 -23.81 -20.26 19.94
C ASP A 12 -22.62 -20.61 19.04
N LYS A 13 -22.44 -21.89 18.69
CA LYS A 13 -21.41 -22.28 17.71
C LYS A 13 -21.73 -21.76 16.31
N LYS A 14 -23.00 -21.69 15.93
CA LYS A 14 -23.44 -21.18 14.62
C LYS A 14 -23.33 -19.65 14.53
N SER A 15 -23.63 -18.92 15.60
CA SER A 15 -23.45 -17.45 15.66
C SER A 15 -21.97 -17.07 15.56
N THR A 16 -21.10 -17.74 16.33
CA THR A 16 -19.65 -17.50 16.31
C THR A 16 -19.04 -17.76 14.92
N ALA A 17 -19.48 -18.81 14.22
CA ALA A 17 -19.05 -19.10 12.86
C ALA A 17 -19.52 -18.05 11.84
N MET A 18 -20.76 -17.55 11.96
CA MET A 18 -21.27 -16.46 11.11
C MET A 18 -20.53 -15.15 11.33
N ASP A 19 -20.14 -14.85 12.58
CA ASP A 19 -19.35 -13.67 12.90
C ASP A 19 -17.93 -13.76 12.34
N GLN A 20 -17.28 -14.92 12.45
CA GLN A 20 -15.96 -15.16 11.85
C GLN A 20 -15.97 -14.98 10.33
N GLU A 21 -17.03 -15.45 9.65
CA GLU A 21 -17.19 -15.26 8.20
C GLU A 21 -17.41 -13.78 7.82
N ARG A 22 -18.16 -13.03 8.65
CA ARG A 22 -18.33 -11.57 8.48
C ARG A 22 -17.03 -10.81 8.67
N PHE A 23 -16.22 -11.16 9.67
CA PHE A 23 -14.90 -10.56 9.87
C PHE A 23 -13.95 -10.85 8.72
N LYS A 24 -13.95 -12.08 8.20
CA LYS A 24 -13.13 -12.46 7.04
C LYS A 24 -13.49 -11.64 5.80
N LYS A 25 -14.78 -11.47 5.49
CA LYS A 25 -15.25 -10.62 4.38
C LYS A 25 -14.85 -9.15 4.56
N ARG A 26 -14.89 -8.64 5.80
CA ARG A 26 -14.44 -7.26 6.09
C ARG A 26 -12.94 -7.08 5.89
N LEU A 27 -12.12 -8.03 6.33
CA LEU A 27 -10.68 -8.01 6.10
C LEU A 27 -10.33 -8.09 4.61
N GLU A 28 -11.00 -8.96 3.86
CA GLU A 28 -10.81 -9.11 2.41
C GLU A 28 -11.19 -7.83 1.63
N MET A 29 -12.20 -7.08 2.10
CA MET A 29 -12.53 -5.77 1.54
C MET A 29 -11.51 -4.68 1.90
N LEU A 30 -10.86 -4.77 3.06
CA LEU A 30 -9.81 -3.84 3.45
C LEU A 30 -8.53 -4.09 2.66
N ASP A 31 -8.16 -5.36 2.46
CA ASP A 31 -7.01 -5.79 1.67
C ASP A 31 -7.10 -5.28 0.22
N LYS A 32 -8.25 -5.49 -0.43
CA LYS A 32 -8.54 -4.93 -1.77
C LYS A 32 -8.42 -3.41 -1.85
N ARG A 33 -8.71 -2.69 -0.77
CA ARG A 33 -8.56 -1.22 -0.75
C ARG A 33 -7.12 -0.79 -0.55
N LEU A 34 -6.34 -1.56 0.21
CA LEU A 34 -4.91 -1.33 0.39
C LEU A 34 -4.14 -1.59 -0.91
N ASP A 35 -4.43 -2.67 -1.64
CA ASP A 35 -3.85 -2.96 -2.96
C ASP A 35 -4.09 -1.81 -3.97
N ASN A 36 -5.29 -1.22 -3.93
CA ASN A 36 -5.64 -0.10 -4.79
C ASN A 36 -4.88 1.19 -4.44
N ILE A 37 -4.45 1.36 -3.18
CA ILE A 37 -3.63 2.50 -2.75
C ILE A 37 -2.17 2.31 -3.17
N ASP A 38 -1.63 1.10 -3.02
CA ASP A 38 -0.25 0.78 -3.43
C ASP A 38 -0.02 1.00 -4.93
N SER A 39 -1.03 0.76 -5.78
CA SER A 39 -0.95 1.08 -7.21
C SER A 39 -0.88 2.58 -7.50
N VAL A 40 -1.64 3.41 -6.80
CA VAL A 40 -1.65 4.87 -7.02
C VAL A 40 -0.34 5.50 -6.53
N VAL A 41 0.16 5.04 -5.38
CA VAL A 41 1.42 5.52 -4.82
C VAL A 41 2.60 5.09 -5.70
N THR A 42 2.64 3.84 -6.15
CA THR A 42 3.68 3.36 -7.09
C THR A 42 3.66 4.14 -8.40
N ALA A 43 2.48 4.39 -8.99
CA ALA A 43 2.36 5.14 -10.23
C ALA A 43 2.82 6.61 -10.10
N LEU A 44 2.55 7.24 -8.95
CA LEU A 44 3.03 8.60 -8.66
C LEU A 44 4.55 8.63 -8.48
N VAL A 45 5.12 7.68 -7.74
CA VAL A 45 6.56 7.56 -7.55
C VAL A 45 7.26 7.34 -8.89
N GLU A 46 6.74 6.45 -9.74
CA GLU A 46 7.26 6.26 -11.10
C GLU A 46 7.23 7.54 -11.94
N ARG A 47 6.19 8.36 -11.81
CA ARG A 47 6.04 9.60 -12.60
C ARG A 47 6.97 10.70 -12.11
N VAL A 48 7.13 10.85 -10.79
CA VAL A 48 8.03 11.84 -10.19
C VAL A 48 9.49 11.49 -10.44
N MET A 49 9.86 10.21 -10.36
CA MET A 49 11.23 9.75 -10.63
C MET A 49 11.63 9.90 -12.11
N ARG A 50 10.66 9.96 -13.03
CA ARG A 50 10.89 10.16 -14.47
C ARG A 50 11.03 11.63 -14.88
N GLN A 51 10.73 12.59 -14.01
CA GLN A 51 10.91 14.00 -14.33
C GLN A 51 12.29 14.48 -13.88
N PRO A 52 13.20 14.82 -14.82
CA PRO A 52 14.48 15.40 -14.45
C PRO A 52 14.27 16.79 -13.81
N VAL A 53 15.02 17.07 -12.75
CA VAL A 53 15.00 18.36 -12.06
C VAL A 53 16.25 19.14 -12.45
N THR A 54 16.06 20.36 -12.94
CA THR A 54 17.17 21.25 -13.30
C THR A 54 17.45 22.20 -12.15
N ILE A 55 18.68 22.17 -11.62
CA ILE A 55 19.15 23.10 -10.60
C ILE A 55 20.12 24.07 -11.26
N GLU A 56 19.88 25.36 -11.08
CA GLU A 56 20.79 26.42 -11.50
C GLU A 56 21.52 26.95 -10.28
N VAL A 57 22.85 26.87 -10.30
CA VAL A 57 23.70 27.39 -9.22
C VAL A 57 24.75 28.31 -9.79
N THR A 58 24.89 29.50 -9.21
CA THR A 58 25.99 30.40 -9.55
C THR A 58 27.26 29.93 -8.85
N CYS A 59 28.32 29.67 -9.61
CA CYS A 59 29.61 29.28 -9.04
C CYS A 59 30.22 30.48 -8.29
N PRO A 60 30.48 30.39 -6.97
CA PRO A 60 31.04 31.49 -6.21
C PRO A 60 32.49 31.81 -6.58
N LYS A 61 33.18 30.90 -7.31
CA LYS A 61 34.59 31.03 -7.67
C LYS A 61 34.82 31.73 -9.01
N CYS A 62 33.89 31.64 -9.95
CA CYS A 62 34.03 32.21 -11.29
C CYS A 62 32.81 33.01 -11.79
N GLY A 63 31.74 33.10 -11.01
CA GLY A 63 30.53 33.86 -11.35
C GLY A 63 29.66 33.23 -12.44
N ASN A 64 30.12 32.15 -13.08
CA ASN A 64 29.35 31.44 -14.11
C ASN A 64 28.16 30.71 -13.51
N VAL A 65 27.04 30.71 -14.23
CA VAL A 65 25.88 29.89 -13.91
C VAL A 65 26.15 28.46 -14.38
N VAL A 66 26.07 27.51 -13.45
CA VAL A 66 26.19 26.07 -13.70
C VAL A 66 24.80 25.47 -13.66
N GLN A 67 24.43 24.76 -14.71
CA GLN A 67 23.16 24.04 -14.80
C GLN A 67 23.39 22.55 -14.52
N ILE A 68 22.71 22.01 -13.52
CA ILE A 68 22.82 20.62 -13.09
C ILE A 68 21.48 19.94 -13.33
N MET A 69 21.46 18.96 -14.23
CA MET A 69 20.28 18.14 -14.48
C MET A 69 20.34 16.88 -13.61
N LEU A 70 19.45 16.80 -12.62
CA LEU A 70 19.29 15.63 -11.76
C LEU A 70 18.26 14.68 -12.36
N THR A 71 18.66 13.43 -12.57
CA THR A 71 17.78 12.37 -13.04
C THR A 71 17.85 11.20 -12.05
N SER A 72 16.70 10.73 -11.57
CA SER A 72 16.65 9.57 -10.67
C SER A 72 16.63 8.27 -11.46
N ASN A 73 17.33 7.23 -10.98
CA ASN A 73 17.16 5.86 -11.48
C ASN A 73 16.70 4.96 -10.32
N ILE A 74 15.70 4.12 -10.57
CA ILE A 74 15.29 3.07 -9.64
C ILE A 74 15.84 1.77 -10.19
N LYS A 75 16.77 1.15 -9.46
CA LYS A 75 17.18 -0.22 -9.71
C LYS A 75 16.40 -1.15 -8.77
N SER A 76 15.23 -1.61 -9.21
CA SER A 76 14.48 -2.65 -8.49
C SER A 76 15.19 -3.99 -8.66
N SER A 77 16.04 -4.37 -7.70
CA SER A 77 16.56 -5.73 -7.61
C SER A 77 15.46 -6.65 -7.09
N GLY A 78 14.58 -7.11 -7.99
CA GLY A 78 13.68 -8.22 -7.68
C GLY A 78 14.50 -9.49 -7.47
N LYS A 79 14.60 -9.95 -6.22
CA LYS A 79 15.02 -11.32 -5.93
C LYS A 79 13.85 -12.22 -6.30
N GLY A 80 14.02 -13.00 -7.38
CA GLY A 80 13.19 -14.18 -7.67
C GLY A 80 13.48 -15.31 -6.69
#